data_AF-A0A1Q8XHC2-F1
#
_entry.id   AF-A0A1Q8XHC2-F1
#
_cell.length_a   1.000
_cell.length_b   1.000
_cell.length_c   1.000
_cell.angle_alpha   90.00
_cell.angle_beta   90.00
_cell.angle_gamma   90.00
#
_symmetry.space_group_name_H-M   'P 1'
#
loop_
_entity.id
_entity.type
_entity.pdbx_description
1 polymer ?
#
loop_
_entity_poly.entity_id
_entity_poly.type
_entity_poly.pdbx_seq_one_letter_code
_entity_poly.pdbx_strand_id
1 'polypeptide(L)'
;MTIETNRRRVLALLGTGILGASVSSCGHANVTPTAMGDGATTHVSLHVSDAQGSALNLEALRRIQSNGKGEVGYDDALLDAKTLEVIAVGPLYQDEGGAIGIDVPAGRECTLTLSWPTSHGYSALMADLPASGEHDLLELAARTLHGRQAERLAQATAKGFKGADEAEKLRASAQQSLDACAKAQSWTERGRLANSALESAAGAQLSLDRALSAQAPQDAVIGVTFTRVPTSAEIAAALAPSGPGGGKRKVSARLVIGDPNDAEEMTGWRNTVEALHAQGGQALVQICDSHDLAALTDSAWDMRVDTLIKALPNVDAWEIGNEIGGDWLGTGPVAKAQRAAKAVRERTSATTVLTLYYQLGQADPTYSLFSYAARELPASIRELIDVVGLSVYPQLHPLGTAADRVLSTLEAAFSSSRIAVTELGYGGADLNAGPWWFGSASDPVAARTAVAEHVTGAALGRSDAWGAPFWWYYLEDQVGTPGGQVAPALAAVSTGF
;
A
#
# COMPACT_ATOMS: atom_id res chain seq x y z
N MET A 1 -25.49 -7.93 18.58
CA MET A 1 -24.25 -7.71 19.36
C MET A 1 -23.28 -8.89 19.18
N THR A 2 -23.18 -9.45 17.97
CA THR A 2 -22.64 -10.81 17.76
C THR A 2 -21.85 -10.99 16.46
N ILE A 3 -21.61 -9.92 15.70
CA ILE A 3 -20.85 -9.95 14.43
C ILE A 3 -19.52 -9.16 14.54
N GLU A 4 -19.53 -7.98 15.18
CA GLU A 4 -18.31 -7.17 15.48
C GLU A 4 -17.26 -7.93 16.31
N THR A 5 -17.68 -8.92 17.11
CA THR A 5 -16.82 -9.69 18.01
C THR A 5 -15.97 -10.75 17.29
N ASN A 6 -16.33 -11.14 16.05
CA ASN A 6 -15.65 -12.23 15.35
C ASN A 6 -14.36 -11.76 14.64
N ARG A 7 -14.34 -10.62 13.92
CA ARG A 7 -13.12 -10.18 13.22
C ARG A 7 -12.06 -9.60 14.15
N ARG A 8 -12.45 -8.89 15.23
CA ARG A 8 -11.50 -8.42 16.28
C ARG A 8 -10.82 -9.57 17.03
N ARG A 9 -11.47 -10.73 17.14
CA ARG A 9 -10.85 -11.96 17.66
C ARG A 9 -10.04 -12.69 16.59
N VAL A 10 -10.44 -12.62 15.32
CA VAL A 10 -9.82 -13.40 14.25
C VAL A 10 -8.59 -12.73 13.64
N LEU A 11 -8.51 -11.41 13.51
CA LEU A 11 -7.24 -10.76 13.18
C LEU A 11 -6.25 -10.82 14.35
N ALA A 12 -6.73 -10.87 15.60
CA ALA A 12 -5.90 -11.30 16.71
C ALA A 12 -5.44 -12.75 16.53
N LEU A 13 -6.25 -13.67 15.98
CA LEU A 13 -5.88 -15.05 15.58
C LEU A 13 -5.15 -15.15 14.22
N LEU A 14 -5.05 -14.11 13.40
CA LEU A 14 -4.15 -14.09 12.23
C LEU A 14 -2.80 -13.48 12.63
N GLY A 15 -2.81 -12.56 13.61
CA GLY A 15 -1.62 -12.13 14.34
C GLY A 15 -1.15 -13.10 15.44
N THR A 16 -1.92 -14.12 15.83
CA THR A 16 -1.53 -15.13 16.84
C THR A 16 -1.75 -16.59 16.43
N GLY A 17 -2.48 -16.88 15.35
CA GLY A 17 -2.89 -18.24 14.95
C GLY A 17 -2.18 -18.80 13.73
N ILE A 18 -1.10 -18.17 13.26
CA ILE A 18 -0.06 -18.83 12.45
C ILE A 18 1.30 -18.70 13.14
N LEU A 19 1.32 -18.91 14.47
CA LEU A 19 2.54 -19.19 15.23
C LEU A 19 2.45 -20.51 16.01
N GLY A 20 1.42 -21.33 15.76
CA GLY A 20 1.20 -22.58 16.47
C GLY A 20 0.57 -23.66 15.62
N ALA A 21 1.38 -24.66 15.26
CA ALA A 21 0.99 -25.98 14.76
C ALA A 21 0.61 -26.13 13.27
N SER A 22 1.52 -25.71 12.39
CA SER A 22 2.04 -26.62 11.35
C SER A 22 3.55 -26.52 11.30
N VAL A 23 4.15 -26.77 12.47
CA VAL A 23 5.58 -27.02 12.65
C VAL A 23 5.85 -28.43 12.13
N SER A 24 5.98 -28.58 10.80
CA SER A 24 6.76 -29.72 10.30
C SER A 24 8.22 -29.37 10.48
N SER A 25 8.79 -29.97 11.53
CA SER A 25 10.21 -30.22 11.65
C SER A 25 10.76 -30.74 10.32
N CYS A 26 11.38 -29.87 9.55
CA CYS A 26 12.45 -30.23 8.63
C CYS A 26 13.64 -29.38 9.06
N GLY A 27 14.65 -30.08 9.57
CA GLY A 27 15.76 -29.51 10.31
C GLY A 27 16.60 -28.51 9.52
N HIS A 28 17.38 -27.77 10.29
CA HIS A 28 18.42 -26.86 9.85
C HIS A 28 19.18 -27.33 8.61
N ALA A 29 19.08 -26.54 7.56
CA ALA A 29 20.13 -26.38 6.56
C ALA A 29 20.14 -24.91 6.16
N ASN A 30 21.33 -24.35 5.97
CA ASN A 30 21.54 -23.07 5.33
C ASN A 30 20.53 -22.90 4.18
N VAL A 31 19.58 -21.98 4.34
CA VAL A 31 18.64 -21.64 3.27
C VAL A 31 19.51 -20.97 2.21
N THR A 32 19.93 -21.80 1.26
CA THR A 32 20.61 -21.35 0.05
C THR A 32 19.53 -20.64 -0.75
N PRO A 33 19.78 -19.42 -1.28
CA PRO A 33 18.81 -18.74 -2.12
C PRO A 33 18.26 -19.70 -3.16
N THR A 34 16.96 -19.64 -3.44
CA THR A 34 16.40 -20.35 -4.60
C THR A 34 17.25 -19.97 -5.80
N ALA A 35 17.92 -20.96 -6.40
CA ALA A 35 18.83 -20.74 -7.51
C ALA A 35 18.07 -19.92 -8.57
N MET A 36 18.55 -18.70 -8.80
CA MET A 36 18.16 -17.95 -9.99
C MET A 36 18.44 -18.88 -11.16
N GLY A 37 17.42 -19.16 -11.97
CA GLY A 37 17.53 -20.17 -13.04
C GLY A 37 18.78 -19.94 -13.89
N ASP A 38 19.27 -21.00 -14.55
CA ASP A 38 20.58 -21.21 -15.22
C ASP A 38 21.21 -20.07 -16.08
N GLY A 39 20.62 -18.87 -16.13
CA GLY A 39 21.17 -17.66 -16.73
C GLY A 39 22.34 -17.06 -15.93
N ALA A 40 23.18 -16.33 -16.66
CA ALA A 40 24.30 -15.61 -16.07
C ALA A 40 23.82 -14.54 -15.09
N THR A 41 24.47 -14.45 -13.93
CA THR A 41 24.28 -13.38 -12.95
C THR A 41 25.54 -12.52 -12.85
N THR A 42 25.36 -11.30 -12.34
CA THR A 42 26.43 -10.40 -11.94
C THR A 42 26.36 -10.15 -10.44
N HIS A 43 27.53 -10.04 -9.81
CA HIS A 43 27.64 -9.85 -8.37
C HIS A 43 27.72 -8.36 -8.01
N VAL A 44 26.92 -7.97 -7.02
CA VAL A 44 26.96 -6.65 -6.39
C VAL A 44 27.26 -6.83 -4.90
N SER A 45 28.28 -6.15 -4.42
CA SER A 45 28.64 -6.09 -3.00
C SER A 45 28.08 -4.79 -2.40
N LEU A 46 27.40 -4.93 -1.26
CA LEU A 46 26.67 -3.87 -0.59
C LEU A 46 27.30 -3.56 0.77
N HIS A 47 27.79 -2.33 0.90
CA HIS A 47 28.06 -1.73 2.19
C HIS A 47 26.76 -1.20 2.78
N VAL A 48 26.48 -1.58 4.01
CA VAL A 48 25.33 -1.07 4.76
C VAL A 48 25.83 -0.53 6.08
N SER A 49 25.34 0.65 6.47
CA SER A 49 25.82 1.38 7.64
C SER A 49 24.67 1.77 8.55
N ASP A 50 24.93 1.82 9.86
CA ASP A 50 24.05 2.53 10.80
C ASP A 50 24.12 4.06 10.58
N ALA A 51 23.32 4.80 11.35
CA ALA A 51 23.28 6.27 11.28
C ALA A 51 24.62 6.95 11.61
N GLN A 52 25.53 6.25 12.31
CA GLN A 52 26.87 6.74 12.66
C GLN A 52 27.93 6.36 11.60
N GLY A 53 27.57 5.55 10.60
CA GLY A 53 28.48 5.05 9.57
C GLY A 53 29.17 3.73 9.94
N SER A 54 28.78 3.07 11.03
CA SER A 54 29.33 1.77 11.40
C SER A 54 28.78 0.70 10.48
N ALA A 55 29.65 -0.16 9.95
CA ALA A 55 29.25 -1.24 9.05
C ALA A 55 28.31 -2.24 9.75
N LEU A 56 27.25 -2.62 9.07
CA LEU A 56 26.30 -3.64 9.50
C LEU A 56 26.64 -4.96 8.80
N ASN A 57 26.65 -6.05 9.56
CA ASN A 57 26.61 -7.39 8.97
C ASN A 57 25.17 -7.77 8.61
N LEU A 58 25.00 -8.91 7.91
CA LEU A 58 23.69 -9.35 7.44
C LEU A 58 22.69 -9.57 8.60
N GLU A 59 23.15 -10.07 9.74
CA GLU A 59 22.30 -10.26 10.92
C GLU A 59 21.79 -8.91 11.49
N ALA A 60 22.65 -7.90 11.58
CA ALA A 60 22.27 -6.57 12.04
C ALA A 60 21.33 -5.88 11.05
N LEU A 61 21.58 -6.01 9.75
CA LEU A 61 20.66 -5.55 8.69
C LEU A 61 19.27 -6.18 8.87
N ARG A 62 19.18 -7.50 9.00
CA ARG A 62 17.91 -8.24 9.13
C ARG A 62 17.14 -7.87 10.40
N ARG A 63 17.84 -7.58 11.51
CA ARG A 63 17.20 -7.09 12.74
C ARG A 63 16.55 -5.71 12.55
N ILE A 64 17.16 -4.84 11.75
CA ILE A 64 16.55 -3.54 11.40
C ILE A 64 15.36 -3.76 10.48
N GLN A 65 15.51 -4.56 9.42
CA GLN A 65 14.45 -4.80 8.44
C GLN A 65 13.14 -5.27 9.10
N SER A 66 13.27 -6.22 10.03
CA SER A 66 12.15 -6.83 10.76
C SER A 66 11.66 -6.05 11.98
N ASN A 67 12.22 -4.84 12.22
CA ASN A 67 11.99 -4.04 13.41
C ASN A 67 12.11 -4.83 14.73
N GLY A 68 13.06 -5.78 14.79
CA GLY A 68 13.30 -6.63 15.95
C GLY A 68 12.16 -7.59 16.33
N LYS A 69 11.15 -7.77 15.47
CA LYS A 69 9.99 -8.64 15.71
C LYS A 69 9.85 -9.81 14.73
N GLY A 70 10.65 -9.85 13.66
CA GLY A 70 10.54 -10.91 12.65
C GLY A 70 11.31 -12.18 12.98
N GLU A 71 11.03 -13.23 12.21
CA GLU A 71 11.91 -14.38 12.06
C GLU A 71 13.10 -14.03 11.15
N VAL A 72 14.15 -14.87 11.13
CA VAL A 72 15.35 -14.60 10.34
C VAL A 72 15.08 -14.84 8.84
N GLY A 73 15.08 -13.76 8.05
CA GLY A 73 14.91 -13.75 6.58
C GLY A 73 13.49 -13.37 6.16
N TYR A 74 13.32 -12.81 4.96
CA TYR A 74 12.03 -12.52 4.28
C TYR A 74 11.47 -11.08 4.31
N ASP A 75 12.26 -10.06 4.64
CA ASP A 75 11.84 -8.64 4.49
C ASP A 75 12.50 -7.93 3.30
N ASP A 76 13.19 -8.69 2.45
CA ASP A 76 13.86 -8.19 1.25
C ASP A 76 13.50 -9.03 0.01
N ALA A 77 13.37 -8.35 -1.14
CA ALA A 77 13.13 -8.99 -2.42
C ALA A 77 13.88 -8.25 -3.54
N LEU A 78 14.33 -9.01 -4.53
CA LEU A 78 14.82 -8.49 -5.79
C LEU A 78 13.64 -8.38 -6.75
N LEU A 79 13.37 -7.18 -7.24
CA LEU A 79 12.29 -6.91 -8.17
C LEU A 79 12.83 -6.45 -9.52
N ASP A 80 12.03 -6.62 -10.56
CA ASP A 80 12.21 -5.90 -11.81
C ASP A 80 12.10 -4.39 -11.56
N ALA A 81 13.10 -3.60 -11.98
CA ALA A 81 13.10 -2.17 -11.66
C ALA A 81 11.93 -1.41 -12.32
N LYS A 82 11.38 -1.93 -13.42
CA LYS A 82 10.29 -1.28 -14.15
C LYS A 82 8.93 -1.81 -13.71
N THR A 83 8.76 -3.14 -13.72
CA THR A 83 7.45 -3.75 -13.46
C THR A 83 7.19 -4.06 -11.99
N LEU A 84 8.23 -4.00 -11.14
CA LEU A 84 8.19 -4.40 -9.74
C LEU A 84 7.73 -5.85 -9.51
N GLU A 85 7.77 -6.69 -10.55
CA GLU A 85 7.57 -8.12 -10.41
C GLU A 85 8.74 -8.74 -9.65
N VAL A 86 8.43 -9.65 -8.73
CA VAL A 86 9.43 -10.37 -7.92
C VAL A 86 10.27 -11.27 -8.81
N ILE A 87 11.59 -11.12 -8.69
CA ILE A 87 12.62 -11.97 -9.30
C ILE A 87 13.06 -13.02 -8.28
N ALA A 88 13.39 -12.58 -7.07
CA ALA A 88 13.83 -13.44 -5.97
C ALA A 88 13.41 -12.84 -4.62
N VAL A 89 13.18 -13.68 -3.62
CA VAL A 89 12.93 -13.27 -2.22
C VAL A 89 14.12 -13.67 -1.36
N GLY A 90 14.46 -12.84 -0.39
CA GLY A 90 15.66 -12.99 0.43
C GLY A 90 16.94 -13.07 -0.40
N PRO A 91 17.14 -12.24 -1.44
CA PRO A 91 18.32 -12.31 -2.30
C PRO A 91 19.64 -11.97 -1.59
N LEU A 92 19.59 -11.35 -0.41
CA LEU A 92 20.77 -10.94 0.34
C LEU A 92 21.44 -12.12 1.06
N TYR A 93 22.75 -12.27 0.83
CA TYR A 93 23.61 -13.22 1.53
C TYR A 93 24.87 -12.53 2.07
N GLN A 94 25.59 -13.22 2.95
CA GLN A 94 26.90 -12.77 3.41
C GLN A 94 27.95 -13.72 2.84
N ASP A 95 28.94 -13.18 2.14
CA ASP A 95 30.00 -14.00 1.53
C ASP A 95 31.05 -14.43 2.57
N GLU A 96 32.01 -15.25 2.13
CA GLU A 96 33.11 -15.74 2.99
C GLU A 96 34.03 -14.62 3.50
N GLY A 97 34.07 -13.48 2.81
CA GLY A 97 34.78 -12.26 3.21
C GLY A 97 34.01 -11.41 4.22
N GLY A 98 32.76 -11.79 4.52
CA GLY A 98 31.87 -11.07 5.41
C GLY A 98 31.14 -9.89 4.77
N ALA A 99 31.25 -9.69 3.45
CA ALA A 99 30.52 -8.66 2.72
C ALA A 99 29.09 -9.11 2.43
N ILE A 100 28.15 -8.16 2.36
CA ILE A 100 26.76 -8.44 2.01
C ILE A 100 26.67 -8.44 0.49
N GLY A 101 26.33 -9.59 -0.09
CA GLY A 101 26.23 -9.79 -1.52
C GLY A 101 24.79 -9.91 -2.01
N ILE A 102 24.61 -9.56 -3.28
CA ILE A 102 23.41 -9.88 -4.06
C ILE A 102 23.80 -10.22 -5.49
N ASP A 103 23.18 -11.27 -6.01
CA ASP A 103 23.34 -11.66 -7.41
C ASP A 103 22.17 -11.12 -8.23
N VAL A 104 22.48 -10.46 -9.34
CA VAL A 104 21.51 -9.82 -10.24
C VAL A 104 21.53 -10.52 -11.59
N PRO A 105 20.38 -10.80 -12.25
CA PRO A 105 20.39 -11.40 -13.57
C PRO A 105 21.07 -10.47 -14.58
N ALA A 106 22.03 -11.00 -15.34
CA ALA A 106 22.80 -10.21 -16.29
C ALA A 106 21.88 -9.55 -17.35
N GLY A 107 22.06 -8.25 -17.56
CA GLY A 107 21.29 -7.49 -18.55
C GLY A 107 19.88 -7.11 -18.12
N ARG A 108 19.50 -7.33 -16.84
CA ARG A 108 18.20 -6.94 -16.30
C ARG A 108 18.35 -5.79 -15.30
N GLU A 109 17.56 -4.74 -15.47
CA GLU A 109 17.46 -3.66 -14.49
C GLU A 109 16.65 -4.17 -13.28
N CYS A 110 17.28 -4.20 -12.11
CA CYS A 110 16.65 -4.73 -10.90
C CYS A 110 16.68 -3.69 -9.79
N THR A 111 15.68 -3.74 -8.92
CA THR A 111 15.66 -2.97 -7.67
C THR A 111 15.60 -3.94 -6.50
N LEU A 112 16.46 -3.74 -5.52
CA LEU A 112 16.29 -4.36 -4.22
C LEU A 112 15.19 -3.58 -3.48
N THR A 113 14.22 -4.28 -2.90
CA THR A 113 13.28 -3.73 -1.93
C THR A 113 13.53 -4.32 -0.56
N LEU A 114 13.43 -3.52 0.50
CA LEU A 114 13.38 -4.01 1.88
C LEU A 114 12.66 -3.04 2.82
N SER A 115 12.14 -3.54 3.93
CA SER A 115 11.60 -2.69 4.99
C SER A 115 12.75 -1.92 5.67
N TRP A 116 12.73 -0.59 5.64
CA TRP A 116 13.80 0.22 6.25
C TRP A 116 13.25 1.47 6.94
N PRO A 117 13.75 1.84 8.13
CA PRO A 117 13.32 3.05 8.83
C PRO A 117 14.07 4.29 8.34
N THR A 118 13.35 5.41 8.31
CA THR A 118 13.92 6.77 8.36
C THR A 118 13.36 7.49 9.58
N SER A 119 13.67 8.78 9.75
CA SER A 119 12.99 9.63 10.75
C SER A 119 11.47 9.70 10.57
N HIS A 120 10.95 9.33 9.39
CA HIS A 120 9.52 9.27 9.10
C HIS A 120 8.88 7.90 9.41
N GLY A 121 9.68 6.88 9.76
CA GLY A 121 9.26 5.51 10.00
C GLY A 121 9.60 4.54 8.88
N TYR A 122 9.05 3.34 8.96
CA TYR A 122 9.35 2.24 8.03
C TYR A 122 8.67 2.45 6.68
N SER A 123 9.47 2.33 5.62
CA SER A 123 9.03 2.34 4.23
C SER A 123 9.52 1.10 3.51
N ALA A 124 8.93 0.77 2.36
CA ALA A 124 9.61 -0.08 1.40
C ALA A 124 10.75 0.73 0.78
N LEU A 125 11.98 0.52 1.26
CA LEU A 125 13.18 1.08 0.66
C LEU A 125 13.38 0.44 -0.70
N MET A 126 13.58 1.23 -1.75
CA MET A 126 13.87 0.73 -3.09
C MET A 126 15.22 1.26 -3.57
N ALA A 127 16.13 0.35 -3.90
CA ALA A 127 17.47 0.65 -4.42
C ALA A 127 17.65 0.00 -5.78
N ASP A 128 17.65 0.80 -6.85
CA ASP A 128 17.99 0.35 -8.19
C ASP A 128 19.47 -0.08 -8.19
N LEU A 129 19.72 -1.32 -8.60
CA LEU A 129 21.03 -1.94 -8.49
C LEU A 129 21.85 -1.70 -9.77
N PRO A 130 23.13 -1.32 -9.65
CA PRO A 130 24.04 -1.30 -10.78
C PRO A 130 24.36 -2.73 -11.25
N ALA A 131 24.95 -2.84 -12.44
CA ALA A 131 25.28 -4.15 -13.01
C ALA A 131 26.29 -4.95 -12.15
N SER A 132 27.25 -4.29 -11.50
CA SER A 132 28.27 -4.95 -10.67
C SER A 132 29.00 -3.96 -9.76
N GLY A 133 29.83 -4.48 -8.86
CA GLY A 133 30.79 -3.70 -8.07
C GLY A 133 30.38 -3.50 -6.61
N GLU A 134 31.13 -2.65 -5.90
CA GLU A 134 30.91 -2.33 -4.49
C GLU A 134 30.18 -0.99 -4.34
N HIS A 135 29.07 -0.99 -3.59
CA HIS A 135 28.19 0.18 -3.45
C HIS A 135 27.67 0.31 -2.02
N ASP A 136 27.35 1.53 -1.61
CA ASP A 136 26.58 1.75 -0.36
C ASP A 136 25.08 1.63 -0.66
N LEU A 137 24.39 0.75 0.06
CA LEU A 137 22.96 0.47 -0.16
C LEU A 137 22.08 1.70 0.05
N LEU A 138 22.35 2.50 1.08
CA LEU A 138 21.55 3.68 1.40
C LEU A 138 21.80 4.80 0.40
N GLU A 139 23.02 4.89 -0.15
CA GLU A 139 23.31 5.78 -1.27
C GLU A 139 22.53 5.39 -2.51
N LEU A 140 22.51 4.09 -2.87
CA LEU A 140 21.72 3.60 -4.01
C LEU A 140 20.23 3.90 -3.83
N ALA A 141 19.68 3.65 -2.64
CA ALA A 141 18.28 3.96 -2.34
C ALA A 141 17.99 5.47 -2.41
N ALA A 142 18.87 6.30 -1.84
CA ALA A 142 18.76 7.75 -1.91
C ALA A 142 18.82 8.27 -3.35
N ARG A 143 19.75 7.74 -4.19
CA ARG A 143 19.85 8.08 -5.62
C ARG A 143 18.61 7.65 -6.39
N THR A 144 18.08 6.46 -6.09
CA THR A 144 16.86 5.92 -6.72
C THR A 144 15.67 6.84 -6.44
N LEU A 145 15.43 7.14 -5.16
CA LEU A 145 14.33 8.00 -4.74
C LEU A 145 14.51 9.43 -5.27
N HIS A 146 15.71 9.99 -5.15
CA HIS A 146 16.05 11.30 -5.70
C HIS A 146 15.87 11.34 -7.22
N GLY A 147 16.30 10.34 -7.99
CA GLY A 147 16.14 10.34 -9.45
C GLY A 147 14.67 10.50 -9.88
N ARG A 148 13.76 9.78 -9.21
CA ARG A 148 12.33 9.71 -9.55
C ARG A 148 11.53 10.97 -9.23
N GLN A 149 12.00 11.80 -8.32
CA GLN A 149 11.31 13.04 -7.92
C GLN A 149 11.41 14.17 -8.96
N ALA A 150 12.38 14.12 -9.89
CA ALA A 150 12.74 15.27 -10.73
C ALA A 150 11.56 15.79 -11.57
N GLU A 151 10.88 14.89 -12.30
CA GLU A 151 9.77 15.24 -13.18
C GLU A 151 8.56 15.77 -12.39
N ARG A 152 8.20 15.05 -11.32
CA ARG A 152 7.07 15.40 -10.45
C ARG A 152 7.30 16.72 -9.72
N LEU A 153 8.54 17.01 -9.29
CA LEU A 153 8.90 18.32 -8.72
C LEU A 153 8.78 19.43 -9.76
N ALA A 154 9.32 19.23 -10.96
CA ALA A 154 9.22 20.21 -12.04
C ALA A 154 7.75 20.54 -12.35
N GLN A 155 6.88 19.53 -12.36
CA GLN A 155 5.44 19.70 -12.50
C GLN A 155 4.81 20.51 -11.35
N ALA A 156 5.13 20.18 -10.10
CA ALA A 156 4.60 20.88 -8.93
C ALA A 156 5.01 22.37 -8.92
N THR A 157 6.29 22.64 -9.22
CA THR A 157 6.83 24.00 -9.30
C THR A 157 6.22 24.79 -10.45
N ALA A 158 6.10 24.18 -11.65
CA ALA A 158 5.49 24.85 -12.80
C ALA A 158 4.02 25.24 -12.56
N LYS A 159 3.30 24.46 -11.75
CA LYS A 159 1.92 24.74 -11.34
C LYS A 159 1.81 25.64 -10.10
N GLY A 160 2.92 25.98 -9.46
CA GLY A 160 2.95 26.81 -8.25
C GLY A 160 2.25 26.15 -7.06
N PHE A 161 2.32 24.83 -6.94
CA PHE A 161 1.69 24.12 -5.82
C PHE A 161 2.36 24.44 -4.48
N LYS A 162 1.55 24.66 -3.44
CA LYS A 162 2.00 24.93 -2.08
C LYS A 162 2.83 23.75 -1.56
N GLY A 163 3.99 24.05 -0.98
CA GLY A 163 4.92 23.03 -0.45
C GLY A 163 5.93 22.48 -1.45
N ALA A 164 5.84 22.86 -2.74
CA ALA A 164 6.85 22.48 -3.73
C ALA A 164 8.23 23.07 -3.42
N ASP A 165 8.30 24.25 -2.79
CA ASP A 165 9.54 24.90 -2.38
C ASP A 165 10.27 24.13 -1.25
N GLU A 166 9.52 23.51 -0.35
CA GLU A 166 10.08 22.66 0.70
C GLU A 166 10.63 21.36 0.10
N ALA A 167 9.88 20.74 -0.83
CA ALA A 167 10.36 19.58 -1.58
C ALA A 167 11.65 19.90 -2.36
N GLU A 168 11.74 21.09 -2.96
CA GLU A 168 12.94 21.57 -3.67
C GLU A 168 14.15 21.72 -2.74
N LYS A 169 13.98 22.31 -1.55
CA LYS A 169 15.06 22.46 -0.55
C LYS A 169 15.56 21.11 -0.04
N LEU A 170 14.64 20.20 0.29
CA LEU A 170 14.98 18.86 0.78
C LEU A 170 15.68 18.04 -0.30
N ARG A 171 15.20 18.15 -1.55
CA ARG A 171 15.86 17.57 -2.71
C ARG A 171 17.28 18.11 -2.91
N ALA A 172 17.48 19.41 -2.82
CA ALA A 172 18.80 20.02 -2.94
C ALA A 172 19.75 19.53 -1.84
N SER A 173 19.24 19.36 -0.62
CA SER A 173 19.98 18.78 0.51
C SER A 173 20.37 17.33 0.23
N ALA A 174 19.45 16.52 -0.33
CA ALA A 174 19.75 15.16 -0.76
C ALA A 174 20.86 15.13 -1.83
N GLN A 175 20.78 16.00 -2.85
CA GLN A 175 21.82 16.10 -3.88
C GLN A 175 23.18 16.49 -3.28
N GLN A 176 23.22 17.44 -2.35
CA GLN A 176 24.45 17.83 -1.67
C GLN A 176 25.09 16.65 -0.92
N SER A 177 24.29 15.86 -0.18
CA SER A 177 24.77 14.66 0.49
C SER A 177 25.25 13.60 -0.51
N LEU A 178 24.54 13.39 -1.62
CA LEU A 178 24.94 12.47 -2.70
C LEU A 178 26.24 12.87 -3.39
N ASP A 179 26.47 14.18 -3.58
CA ASP A 179 27.73 14.72 -4.12
C ASP A 179 28.89 14.55 -3.13
N ALA A 180 28.60 14.63 -1.83
CA ALA A 180 29.56 14.37 -0.78
C ALA A 180 29.91 12.87 -0.69
N CYS A 181 28.95 11.96 -0.87
CA CYS A 181 29.21 10.52 -0.93
C CYS A 181 30.27 10.18 -2.00
N ALA A 182 30.18 10.82 -3.17
CA ALA A 182 31.13 10.61 -4.27
C ALA A 182 32.57 11.09 -3.95
N LYS A 183 32.74 11.93 -2.92
CA LYS A 183 34.03 12.47 -2.48
C LYS A 183 34.53 11.84 -1.18
N ALA A 184 33.73 10.98 -0.54
CA ALA A 184 34.07 10.35 0.72
C ALA A 184 35.36 9.52 0.59
N GLN A 185 36.22 9.60 1.60
CA GLN A 185 37.52 8.91 1.59
C GLN A 185 37.47 7.54 2.27
N SER A 186 36.33 7.20 2.88
CA SER A 186 36.11 5.92 3.56
C SER A 186 34.63 5.50 3.51
N TRP A 187 34.37 4.20 3.66
CA TRP A 187 33.02 3.66 3.74
C TRP A 187 32.24 4.17 4.96
N THR A 188 32.90 4.41 6.09
CA THR A 188 32.25 5.00 7.28
C THR A 188 31.74 6.41 7.00
N GLU A 189 32.57 7.25 6.38
CA GLU A 189 32.16 8.60 5.98
C GLU A 189 31.02 8.54 4.96
N ARG A 190 31.18 7.67 3.94
CA ARG A 190 30.19 7.48 2.87
C ARG A 190 28.84 7.02 3.42
N GLY A 191 28.82 6.07 4.35
CA GLY A 191 27.61 5.56 4.99
C GLY A 191 26.86 6.62 5.81
N ARG A 192 27.58 7.47 6.55
CA ARG A 192 26.94 8.59 7.28
C ARG A 192 26.31 9.62 6.32
N LEU A 193 27.00 9.92 5.21
CA LEU A 193 26.50 10.82 4.16
C LEU A 193 25.32 10.18 3.41
N ALA A 194 25.35 8.88 3.16
CA ALA A 194 24.28 8.11 2.53
C ALA A 194 23.01 8.10 3.38
N ASN A 195 23.11 7.91 4.70
CA ASN A 195 21.99 8.08 5.62
C ASN A 195 21.40 9.50 5.52
N SER A 196 22.25 10.54 5.52
CA SER A 196 21.79 11.94 5.40
C SER A 196 21.08 12.20 4.05
N ALA A 197 21.59 11.60 2.98
CA ALA A 197 20.98 11.66 1.65
C ALA A 197 19.62 10.97 1.63
N LEU A 198 19.50 9.79 2.24
CA LEU A 198 18.25 9.03 2.30
C LEU A 198 17.19 9.77 3.12
N GLU A 199 17.54 10.31 4.28
CA GLU A 199 16.63 11.14 5.09
C GLU A 199 16.11 12.35 4.31
N SER A 200 17.00 13.08 3.64
CA SER A 200 16.62 14.25 2.85
C SER A 200 15.77 13.86 1.63
N ALA A 201 16.10 12.76 0.95
CA ALA A 201 15.32 12.25 -0.18
C ALA A 201 13.94 11.75 0.27
N ALA A 202 13.83 11.10 1.43
CA ALA A 202 12.57 10.67 2.01
C ALA A 202 11.69 11.88 2.35
N GLY A 203 12.23 12.88 3.05
CA GLY A 203 11.52 14.12 3.35
C GLY A 203 11.07 14.86 2.08
N ALA A 204 11.91 14.91 1.05
CA ALA A 204 11.56 15.47 -0.25
C ALA A 204 10.38 14.74 -0.90
N GLN A 205 10.36 13.40 -0.83
CA GLN A 205 9.26 12.60 -1.38
C GLN A 205 7.94 12.89 -0.67
N LEU A 206 7.92 12.88 0.67
CA LEU A 206 6.71 13.12 1.45
C LEU A 206 6.17 14.54 1.23
N SER A 207 7.06 15.53 1.18
CA SER A 207 6.69 16.93 0.87
C SER A 207 6.14 17.06 -0.55
N LEU A 208 6.70 16.33 -1.51
CA LEU A 208 6.25 16.34 -2.90
C LEU A 208 4.88 15.66 -3.07
N ASP A 209 4.66 14.51 -2.44
CA ASP A 209 3.36 13.81 -2.44
C ASP A 209 2.26 14.68 -1.82
N ARG A 210 2.59 15.38 -0.72
CA ARG A 210 1.73 16.39 -0.10
C ARG A 210 1.37 17.52 -1.08
N ALA A 211 2.36 18.14 -1.71
CA ALA A 211 2.15 19.27 -2.63
C ALA A 211 1.33 18.87 -3.86
N LEU A 212 1.59 17.68 -4.41
CA LEU A 212 0.92 17.19 -5.61
C LEU A 212 -0.53 16.79 -5.38
N SER A 213 -0.98 16.60 -4.13
CA SER A 213 -2.40 16.32 -3.84
C SER A 213 -3.36 17.38 -4.40
N ALA A 214 -2.89 18.62 -4.61
CA ALA A 214 -3.62 19.69 -5.28
C ALA A 214 -3.93 19.41 -6.77
N GLN A 215 -3.23 18.46 -7.38
CA GLN A 215 -3.46 18.02 -8.76
C GLN A 215 -4.70 17.14 -8.92
N ALA A 216 -5.18 16.49 -7.84
CA ALA A 216 -6.26 15.53 -7.94
C ALA A 216 -7.47 16.11 -8.70
N PRO A 217 -8.06 15.34 -9.62
CA PRO A 217 -9.28 15.72 -10.33
C PRO A 217 -10.37 16.25 -9.39
N GLN A 218 -11.20 17.15 -9.91
CA GLN A 218 -12.31 17.71 -9.13
C GLN A 218 -13.35 16.65 -8.74
N ASP A 219 -13.48 15.61 -9.56
CA ASP A 219 -14.38 14.48 -9.32
C ASP A 219 -13.74 13.37 -8.45
N ALA A 220 -12.46 13.50 -8.07
CA ALA A 220 -11.82 12.55 -7.17
C ALA A 220 -12.42 12.64 -5.75
N VAL A 221 -12.67 11.49 -5.14
CA VAL A 221 -13.36 11.37 -3.86
C VAL A 221 -12.41 11.10 -2.70
N ILE A 222 -12.89 11.42 -1.50
CA ILE A 222 -12.36 10.84 -0.26
C ILE A 222 -13.24 9.68 0.14
N GLY A 223 -12.64 8.52 0.35
CA GLY A 223 -13.34 7.32 0.76
C GLY A 223 -13.40 7.15 2.28
N VAL A 224 -14.51 6.59 2.75
CA VAL A 224 -14.61 6.03 4.10
C VAL A 224 -15.22 4.65 4.02
N THR A 225 -14.87 3.73 4.92
CA THR A 225 -15.51 2.42 4.95
C THR A 225 -16.50 2.30 6.11
N PHE A 226 -17.73 1.91 5.78
CA PHE A 226 -18.78 1.55 6.73
C PHE A 226 -18.84 0.03 6.83
N THR A 227 -18.43 -0.49 7.99
CA THR A 227 -18.36 -1.92 8.33
C THR A 227 -19.68 -2.50 8.85
N ARG A 228 -20.67 -1.63 9.05
CA ARG A 228 -22.04 -1.92 9.46
C ARG A 228 -22.95 -0.81 8.98
N VAL A 229 -24.26 -1.06 8.96
CA VAL A 229 -25.26 -0.02 8.69
C VAL A 229 -25.03 1.17 9.65
N PRO A 230 -24.69 2.36 9.13
CA PRO A 230 -24.44 3.53 9.94
C PRO A 230 -25.75 4.15 10.45
N THR A 231 -25.65 4.92 11.52
CA THR A 231 -26.72 5.82 11.96
C THR A 231 -26.78 7.05 11.05
N SER A 232 -27.92 7.74 11.00
CA SER A 232 -28.05 9.01 10.26
C SER A 232 -27.04 10.07 10.72
N ALA A 233 -26.68 10.08 12.00
CA ALA A 233 -25.69 11.01 12.55
C ALA A 233 -24.27 10.69 12.04
N GLU A 234 -23.91 9.41 11.90
CA GLU A 234 -22.61 9.00 11.35
C GLU A 234 -22.50 9.36 9.86
N ILE A 235 -23.58 9.17 9.08
CA ILE A 235 -23.63 9.62 7.68
C ILE A 235 -23.46 11.15 7.61
N ALA A 236 -24.23 11.90 8.41
CA ALA A 236 -24.15 13.36 8.43
C ALA A 236 -22.75 13.85 8.84
N ALA A 237 -22.11 13.20 9.81
CA ALA A 237 -20.75 13.55 10.23
C ALA A 237 -19.71 13.27 9.13
N ALA A 238 -19.84 12.17 8.38
CA ALA A 238 -18.97 11.85 7.25
C ALA A 238 -19.10 12.85 6.09
N LEU A 239 -20.29 13.39 5.85
CA LEU A 239 -20.56 14.33 4.76
C LEU A 239 -20.48 15.80 5.18
N ALA A 240 -20.34 16.08 6.48
CA ALA A 240 -20.24 17.45 6.98
C ALA A 240 -19.01 18.18 6.39
N PRO A 241 -19.03 19.53 6.32
CA PRO A 241 -17.86 20.30 5.92
C PRO A 241 -16.62 20.06 6.79
N SER A 242 -16.82 19.70 8.06
CA SER A 242 -15.75 19.30 8.99
C SER A 242 -15.37 17.80 8.90
N GLY A 243 -16.06 17.04 8.06
CA GLY A 243 -15.82 15.63 7.81
C GLY A 243 -14.62 15.40 6.88
N PRO A 244 -14.35 14.14 6.50
CA PRO A 244 -13.19 13.73 5.72
C PRO A 244 -13.00 14.45 4.39
N GLY A 245 -14.08 14.89 3.73
CA GLY A 245 -14.00 15.66 2.48
C GLY A 245 -13.62 17.13 2.65
N GLY A 246 -13.56 17.64 3.89
CA GLY A 246 -13.22 19.03 4.22
C GLY A 246 -14.13 20.07 3.55
N GLY A 247 -15.35 19.69 3.15
CA GLY A 247 -16.28 20.51 2.37
C GLY A 247 -15.83 20.85 0.94
N LYS A 248 -14.68 20.33 0.48
CA LYS A 248 -14.16 20.56 -0.88
C LYS A 248 -14.29 19.34 -1.78
N ARG A 249 -14.08 18.14 -1.23
CA ARG A 249 -14.16 16.89 -1.98
C ARG A 249 -15.42 16.13 -1.61
N LYS A 250 -15.99 15.46 -2.61
CA LYS A 250 -17.08 14.53 -2.38
C LYS A 250 -16.57 13.34 -1.57
N VAL A 251 -17.41 12.84 -0.67
CA VAL A 251 -17.13 11.64 0.11
C VAL A 251 -17.85 10.45 -0.50
N SER A 252 -17.15 9.34 -0.65
CA SER A 252 -17.71 8.05 -1.05
C SER A 252 -17.63 7.08 0.11
N ALA A 253 -18.76 6.47 0.48
CA ALA A 253 -18.79 5.44 1.51
C ALA A 253 -18.72 4.06 0.86
N ARG A 254 -17.66 3.31 1.18
CA ARG A 254 -17.53 1.88 0.88
C ARG A 254 -18.35 1.08 1.89
N LEU A 255 -19.28 0.28 1.41
CA LEU A 255 -20.23 -0.48 2.23
C LEU A 255 -19.81 -1.96 2.25
N VAL A 256 -19.50 -2.47 3.44
CA VAL A 256 -19.19 -3.90 3.65
C VAL A 256 -20.45 -4.61 4.07
N ILE A 257 -21.01 -5.39 3.14
CA ILE A 257 -22.26 -6.12 3.34
C ILE A 257 -21.93 -7.52 3.85
N GLY A 258 -22.45 -7.86 5.04
CA GLY A 258 -22.29 -9.19 5.62
C GLY A 258 -23.16 -10.20 4.90
N ASP A 259 -24.46 -10.20 5.19
CA ASP A 259 -25.42 -11.14 4.61
C ASP A 259 -26.41 -10.45 3.65
N PRO A 260 -26.28 -10.65 2.33
CA PRO A 260 -27.21 -10.07 1.36
C PRO A 260 -28.63 -10.64 1.45
N ASN A 261 -28.86 -11.70 2.23
CA ASN A 261 -30.17 -12.28 2.47
C ASN A 261 -30.85 -11.75 3.75
N ASP A 262 -30.13 -11.02 4.59
CA ASP A 262 -30.72 -10.35 5.75
C ASP A 262 -31.51 -9.12 5.29
N ALA A 263 -32.85 -9.22 5.39
CA ALA A 263 -33.75 -8.17 4.94
C ALA A 263 -33.63 -6.87 5.76
N GLU A 264 -33.29 -6.95 7.04
CA GLU A 264 -33.10 -5.78 7.89
C GLU A 264 -31.79 -5.08 7.52
N GLU A 265 -30.70 -5.83 7.38
CA GLU A 265 -29.40 -5.30 6.94
C GLU A 265 -29.53 -4.61 5.58
N MET A 266 -30.13 -5.29 4.59
CA MET A 266 -30.27 -4.76 3.24
C MET A 266 -31.22 -3.55 3.15
N THR A 267 -32.23 -3.47 4.02
CA THR A 267 -33.05 -2.25 4.16
C THR A 267 -32.21 -1.10 4.72
N GLY A 268 -31.40 -1.38 5.74
CA GLY A 268 -30.45 -0.41 6.30
C GLY A 268 -29.45 0.12 5.26
N TRP A 269 -28.87 -0.76 4.43
CA TRP A 269 -27.96 -0.36 3.37
C TRP A 269 -28.65 0.45 2.27
N ARG A 270 -29.86 0.08 1.86
CA ARG A 270 -30.64 0.89 0.90
C ARG A 270 -30.87 2.31 1.42
N ASN A 271 -31.32 2.44 2.67
CA ASN A 271 -31.54 3.74 3.30
C ASN A 271 -30.22 4.53 3.41
N THR A 272 -29.10 3.83 3.65
CA THR A 272 -27.77 4.46 3.69
C THR A 272 -27.37 5.04 2.33
N VAL A 273 -27.57 4.29 1.24
CA VAL A 273 -27.31 4.77 -0.13
C VAL A 273 -28.16 6.01 -0.43
N GLU A 274 -29.47 5.96 -0.14
CA GLU A 274 -30.37 7.09 -0.34
C GLU A 274 -29.95 8.32 0.48
N ALA A 275 -29.55 8.12 1.74
CA ALA A 275 -29.12 9.20 2.62
C ALA A 275 -27.77 9.82 2.22
N LEU A 276 -26.84 9.01 1.68
CA LEU A 276 -25.59 9.50 1.11
C LEU A 276 -25.88 10.39 -0.10
N HIS A 277 -26.71 9.90 -1.03
CA HIS A 277 -27.08 10.64 -2.24
C HIS A 277 -27.83 11.94 -1.94
N ALA A 278 -28.78 11.91 -0.99
CA ALA A 278 -29.53 13.10 -0.59
C ALA A 278 -28.64 14.23 -0.05
N GLN A 279 -27.44 13.89 0.43
CA GLN A 279 -26.45 14.83 0.96
C GLN A 279 -25.25 15.03 0.02
N GLY A 280 -25.33 14.51 -1.22
CA GLY A 280 -24.31 14.69 -2.25
C GLY A 280 -23.10 13.76 -2.15
N GLY A 281 -23.12 12.77 -1.26
CA GLY A 281 -22.13 11.68 -1.19
C GLY A 281 -22.34 10.59 -2.24
N GLN A 282 -21.43 9.61 -2.25
CA GLN A 282 -21.48 8.42 -3.11
C GLN A 282 -21.45 7.13 -2.30
N ALA A 283 -21.92 6.05 -2.91
CA ALA A 283 -21.84 4.70 -2.38
C ALA A 283 -20.99 3.80 -3.30
N LEU A 284 -19.97 3.17 -2.71
CA LEU A 284 -19.23 2.04 -3.28
C LEU A 284 -19.69 0.79 -2.54
N VAL A 285 -20.24 -0.22 -3.23
CA VAL A 285 -20.62 -1.48 -2.57
C VAL A 285 -19.59 -2.55 -2.84
N GLN A 286 -19.09 -3.17 -1.77
CA GLN A 286 -18.29 -4.37 -1.87
C GLN A 286 -19.17 -5.59 -2.11
N ILE A 287 -18.88 -6.35 -3.17
CA ILE A 287 -19.61 -7.59 -3.42
C ILE A 287 -19.34 -8.59 -2.31
N CYS A 288 -18.08 -8.79 -1.93
CA CYS A 288 -17.70 -9.71 -0.87
C CYS A 288 -16.40 -9.26 -0.22
N ASP A 289 -16.36 -9.32 1.11
CA ASP A 289 -15.11 -9.16 1.85
C ASP A 289 -14.15 -10.31 1.49
N SER A 290 -12.85 -10.02 1.51
CA SER A 290 -11.81 -10.96 1.11
C SER A 290 -11.76 -12.18 2.04
N HIS A 291 -12.14 -12.00 3.31
CA HIS A 291 -12.19 -13.05 4.31
C HIS A 291 -13.22 -14.13 4.00
N ASP A 292 -14.35 -13.73 3.42
CA ASP A 292 -15.48 -14.65 3.17
C ASP A 292 -15.41 -15.33 1.80
N LEU A 293 -14.54 -14.83 0.89
CA LEU A 293 -14.49 -15.28 -0.50
C LEU A 293 -14.19 -16.78 -0.65
N ALA A 294 -13.31 -17.30 0.21
CA ALA A 294 -12.89 -18.70 0.19
C ALA A 294 -14.03 -19.65 0.58
N ALA A 295 -15.01 -19.18 1.36
CA ALA A 295 -16.16 -19.98 1.79
C ALA A 295 -17.26 -20.09 0.71
N LEU A 296 -17.21 -19.27 -0.34
CA LEU A 296 -18.23 -19.22 -1.38
C LEU A 296 -17.91 -20.17 -2.54
N THR A 297 -18.85 -21.06 -2.83
CA THR A 297 -18.87 -21.80 -4.11
C THR A 297 -19.19 -20.86 -5.28
N ASP A 298 -18.94 -21.29 -6.51
CA ASP A 298 -19.26 -20.46 -7.69
C ASP A 298 -20.76 -20.13 -7.79
N SER A 299 -21.65 -21.08 -7.47
CA SER A 299 -23.09 -20.82 -7.48
C SER A 299 -23.53 -19.87 -6.36
N ALA A 300 -22.92 -19.96 -5.18
CA ALA A 300 -23.19 -19.05 -4.07
C ALA A 300 -22.67 -17.64 -4.38
N TRP A 301 -21.52 -17.54 -5.05
CA TRP A 301 -20.99 -16.28 -5.56
C TRP A 301 -21.94 -15.62 -6.55
N ASP A 302 -22.37 -16.35 -7.59
CA ASP A 302 -23.24 -15.79 -8.63
C ASP A 302 -24.60 -15.35 -8.03
N MET A 303 -25.16 -16.15 -7.12
CA MET A 303 -26.37 -15.78 -6.37
C MET A 303 -26.16 -14.53 -5.53
N ARG A 304 -25.02 -14.40 -4.84
CA ARG A 304 -24.68 -13.21 -4.04
C ARG A 304 -24.61 -11.95 -4.91
N VAL A 305 -23.93 -12.03 -6.06
CA VAL A 305 -23.86 -10.93 -7.04
C VAL A 305 -25.27 -10.52 -7.49
N ASP A 306 -26.10 -11.48 -7.87
CA ASP A 306 -27.46 -11.23 -8.34
C ASP A 306 -28.34 -10.58 -7.27
N THR A 307 -28.28 -11.10 -6.04
CA THR A 307 -29.04 -10.57 -4.90
C THR A 307 -28.63 -9.13 -4.60
N LEU A 308 -27.32 -8.84 -4.57
CA LEU A 308 -26.81 -7.51 -4.28
C LEU A 308 -27.20 -6.48 -5.34
N ILE A 309 -26.95 -6.77 -6.63
CA ILE A 309 -27.28 -5.84 -7.73
C ILE A 309 -28.79 -5.56 -7.77
N LYS A 310 -29.63 -6.58 -7.56
CA LYS A 310 -31.08 -6.41 -7.50
C LYS A 310 -31.49 -5.57 -6.29
N ALA A 311 -30.86 -5.79 -5.15
CA ALA A 311 -31.21 -5.12 -3.92
C ALA A 311 -30.72 -3.67 -3.89
N LEU A 312 -29.61 -3.31 -4.53
CA LEU A 312 -29.03 -1.96 -4.47
C LEU A 312 -28.84 -1.37 -5.88
N PRO A 313 -29.92 -1.04 -6.59
CA PRO A 313 -29.86 -0.66 -8.01
C PRO A 313 -29.23 0.72 -8.26
N ASN A 314 -29.15 1.57 -7.24
CA ASN A 314 -28.71 2.97 -7.36
C ASN A 314 -27.32 3.18 -6.74
N VAL A 315 -26.43 2.20 -6.81
CA VAL A 315 -25.06 2.33 -6.29
C VAL A 315 -24.18 3.00 -7.34
N ASP A 316 -23.24 3.87 -6.92
CA ASP A 316 -22.35 4.60 -7.84
C ASP A 316 -21.20 3.72 -8.37
N ALA A 317 -20.71 2.81 -7.52
CA ALA A 317 -19.59 1.94 -7.83
C ALA A 317 -19.71 0.57 -7.15
N TRP A 318 -19.22 -0.48 -7.81
CA TRP A 318 -19.15 -1.84 -7.27
C TRP A 318 -17.69 -2.28 -7.17
N GLU A 319 -17.26 -2.66 -5.97
CA GLU A 319 -15.99 -3.36 -5.79
C GLU A 319 -16.21 -4.84 -6.15
N ILE A 320 -15.76 -5.19 -7.35
CA ILE A 320 -16.02 -6.49 -8.00
C ILE A 320 -15.13 -7.62 -7.46
N GLY A 321 -14.05 -7.25 -6.77
CA GLY A 321 -13.13 -8.17 -6.10
C GLY A 321 -12.30 -7.42 -5.08
N ASN A 322 -12.32 -7.89 -3.84
CA ASN A 322 -11.55 -7.32 -2.74
C ASN A 322 -10.25 -8.08 -2.53
N GLU A 323 -9.16 -7.33 -2.31
CA GLU A 323 -7.81 -7.83 -2.00
C GLU A 323 -7.33 -8.96 -2.93
N ILE A 324 -7.66 -8.87 -4.22
CA ILE A 324 -7.19 -9.83 -5.21
C ILE A 324 -5.67 -9.87 -5.20
N GLY A 325 -5.12 -11.08 -5.10
CA GLY A 325 -3.71 -11.30 -4.79
C GLY A 325 -3.46 -11.72 -3.34
N GLY A 326 -4.46 -11.75 -2.46
CA GLY A 326 -4.34 -12.42 -1.15
C GLY A 326 -4.26 -13.95 -1.30
N ASP A 327 -3.40 -14.60 -0.51
CA ASP A 327 -3.22 -16.06 -0.53
C ASP A 327 -4.35 -16.83 0.17
N TRP A 328 -5.14 -16.13 0.99
CA TRP A 328 -6.30 -16.68 1.72
C TRP A 328 -7.59 -16.75 0.89
N LEU A 329 -7.63 -16.20 -0.32
CA LEU A 329 -8.86 -16.04 -1.11
C LEU A 329 -9.48 -17.35 -1.63
N GLY A 330 -8.77 -18.48 -1.50
CA GLY A 330 -9.20 -19.77 -2.01
C GLY A 330 -9.13 -19.85 -3.54
N THR A 331 -10.00 -20.66 -4.15
CA THR A 331 -9.94 -20.96 -5.59
C THR A 331 -10.71 -19.96 -6.45
N GLY A 332 -10.09 -19.57 -7.57
CA GLY A 332 -10.72 -18.81 -8.65
C GLY A 332 -11.17 -17.36 -8.35
N PRO A 333 -10.46 -16.58 -7.50
CA PRO A 333 -10.92 -15.23 -7.13
C PRO A 333 -11.03 -14.29 -8.34
N VAL A 334 -10.12 -14.37 -9.31
CA VAL A 334 -10.17 -13.57 -10.54
C VAL A 334 -11.39 -13.93 -11.40
N ALA A 335 -11.70 -15.22 -11.55
CA ALA A 335 -12.86 -15.65 -12.32
C ALA A 335 -14.17 -15.17 -11.69
N LYS A 336 -14.27 -15.21 -10.36
CA LYS A 336 -15.38 -14.65 -9.59
C LYS A 336 -15.53 -13.15 -9.82
N ALA A 337 -14.42 -12.39 -9.69
CA ALA A 337 -14.40 -10.95 -9.94
C ALA A 337 -14.80 -10.60 -11.38
N GLN A 338 -14.36 -11.39 -12.37
CA GLN A 338 -14.74 -11.20 -13.77
C GLN A 338 -16.25 -11.40 -14.00
N ARG A 339 -16.85 -12.43 -13.38
CA ARG A 339 -18.31 -12.66 -13.48
C ARG A 339 -19.10 -11.52 -12.82
N ALA A 340 -18.64 -11.05 -11.66
CA ALA A 340 -19.19 -9.86 -11.01
C ALA A 340 -19.10 -8.60 -11.90
N ALA A 341 -17.95 -8.35 -12.54
CA ALA A 341 -17.77 -7.20 -13.42
C ALA A 341 -18.72 -7.22 -14.62
N LYS A 342 -18.88 -8.39 -15.26
CA LYS A 342 -19.84 -8.59 -16.36
C LYS A 342 -21.27 -8.33 -15.89
N ALA A 343 -21.64 -8.93 -14.76
CA ALA A 343 -22.94 -8.74 -14.14
C ALA A 343 -23.29 -7.27 -13.88
N VAL A 344 -22.34 -6.50 -13.32
CA VAL A 344 -22.50 -5.06 -13.06
C VAL A 344 -22.67 -4.29 -14.36
N ARG A 345 -21.83 -4.53 -15.37
CA ARG A 345 -21.88 -3.81 -16.66
C ARG A 345 -23.12 -4.13 -17.49
N GLU A 346 -23.61 -5.36 -17.43
CA GLU A 346 -24.81 -5.77 -18.16
C GLU A 346 -26.10 -5.18 -17.58
N ARG A 347 -26.10 -4.88 -16.27
CA ARG A 347 -27.32 -4.56 -15.52
C ARG A 347 -27.36 -3.15 -14.95
N THR A 348 -26.23 -2.46 -14.93
CA THR A 348 -26.08 -1.13 -14.33
C THR A 348 -25.14 -0.27 -15.17
N SER A 349 -25.08 1.03 -14.86
CA SER A 349 -24.07 1.96 -15.37
C SER A 349 -23.02 2.33 -14.32
N ALA A 350 -22.93 1.57 -13.23
CA ALA A 350 -22.05 1.87 -12.11
C ALA A 350 -20.59 1.60 -12.44
N THR A 351 -19.69 2.33 -11.77
CA THR A 351 -18.24 2.15 -11.91
C THR A 351 -17.82 0.80 -11.35
N THR A 352 -16.97 0.07 -12.06
CA THR A 352 -16.36 -1.19 -11.59
C THR A 352 -15.00 -0.92 -10.95
N VAL A 353 -14.82 -1.38 -9.72
CA VAL A 353 -13.62 -1.18 -8.90
C VAL A 353 -12.99 -2.53 -8.57
N LEU A 354 -11.70 -2.71 -8.88
CA LEU A 354 -10.93 -3.88 -8.43
C LEU A 354 -9.92 -3.45 -7.37
N THR A 355 -9.93 -4.12 -6.22
CA THR A 355 -8.99 -3.86 -5.14
C THR A 355 -7.94 -4.97 -5.09
N LEU A 356 -6.67 -4.60 -5.21
CA LEU A 356 -5.53 -5.50 -5.16
C LEU A 356 -4.85 -5.43 -3.78
N TYR A 357 -4.42 -6.57 -3.26
CA TYR A 357 -3.66 -6.62 -2.01
C TYR A 357 -2.23 -6.14 -2.20
N TYR A 358 -1.77 -5.19 -1.38
CA TYR A 358 -0.41 -4.66 -1.48
C TYR A 358 0.59 -5.48 -0.66
N GLN A 359 1.54 -6.11 -1.35
CA GLN A 359 2.82 -6.59 -0.81
C GLN A 359 3.83 -6.81 -1.97
N LEU A 360 5.13 -6.68 -1.68
CA LEU A 360 6.25 -6.72 -2.64
C LEU A 360 7.25 -7.86 -2.36
N GLY A 361 6.75 -9.00 -1.89
CA GLY A 361 7.53 -10.20 -1.59
C GLY A 361 7.82 -10.41 -0.10
N GLN A 362 7.25 -9.61 0.80
CA GLN A 362 7.38 -9.81 2.26
C GLN A 362 6.57 -11.01 2.78
N ALA A 363 5.64 -11.53 1.97
CA ALA A 363 4.90 -12.75 2.24
C ALA A 363 5.22 -13.79 1.14
N ASP A 364 4.23 -14.52 0.62
CA ASP A 364 4.45 -15.40 -0.53
C ASP A 364 4.68 -14.56 -1.82
N PRO A 365 5.83 -14.70 -2.50
CA PRO A 365 6.13 -13.95 -3.73
C PRO A 365 5.19 -14.27 -4.90
N THR A 366 4.57 -15.45 -4.91
CA THR A 366 3.56 -15.84 -5.90
C THR A 366 2.39 -14.87 -5.90
N TYR A 367 2.12 -14.28 -4.73
CA TYR A 367 1.03 -13.37 -4.45
C TYR A 367 1.47 -11.91 -4.39
N SER A 368 2.74 -11.60 -4.73
CA SER A 368 3.19 -10.21 -4.79
C SER A 368 2.38 -9.44 -5.83
N LEU A 369 2.00 -8.21 -5.50
CA LEU A 369 1.04 -7.39 -6.24
C LEU A 369 1.24 -7.48 -7.76
N PHE A 370 2.44 -7.15 -8.25
CA PHE A 370 2.71 -7.07 -9.68
C PHE A 370 2.95 -8.43 -10.33
N SER A 371 3.60 -9.37 -9.62
CA SER A 371 3.76 -10.75 -10.10
C SER A 371 2.41 -11.46 -10.27
N TYR A 372 1.52 -11.30 -9.29
CA TYR A 372 0.17 -11.85 -9.35
C TYR A 372 -0.65 -11.17 -10.44
N ALA A 373 -0.66 -9.84 -10.51
CA ALA A 373 -1.42 -9.11 -11.53
C ALA A 373 -0.96 -9.45 -12.96
N ALA A 374 0.34 -9.61 -13.20
CA ALA A 374 0.88 -9.99 -14.50
C ALA A 374 0.46 -11.41 -14.91
N ARG A 375 0.46 -12.35 -13.95
CA ARG A 375 0.14 -13.76 -14.19
C ARG A 375 -1.36 -14.05 -14.28
N GLU A 376 -2.14 -13.47 -13.38
CA GLU A 376 -3.52 -13.90 -13.11
C GLU A 376 -4.60 -12.96 -13.64
N LEU A 377 -4.27 -11.71 -14.00
CA LEU A 377 -5.26 -10.73 -14.50
C LEU A 377 -5.13 -10.57 -16.02
N PRO A 378 -5.77 -11.42 -16.83
CA PRO A 378 -5.74 -11.29 -18.29
C PRO A 378 -6.50 -10.05 -18.77
N ALA A 379 -6.31 -9.69 -20.05
CA ALA A 379 -7.00 -8.58 -20.70
C ALA A 379 -8.54 -8.63 -20.49
N SER A 380 -9.13 -9.83 -20.50
CA SER A 380 -10.57 -10.03 -20.36
C SER A 380 -11.20 -9.59 -19.04
N ILE A 381 -10.40 -9.43 -17.98
CA ILE A 381 -10.86 -8.75 -16.75
C ILE A 381 -10.37 -7.30 -16.72
N ARG A 382 -9.15 -7.00 -17.20
CA ARG A 382 -8.62 -5.62 -17.22
C ARG A 382 -9.52 -4.63 -17.96
N GLU A 383 -10.11 -5.05 -19.09
CA GLU A 383 -11.06 -4.24 -19.86
C GLU A 383 -12.40 -3.97 -19.15
N LEU A 384 -12.67 -4.73 -18.08
CA LEU A 384 -13.86 -4.62 -17.25
C LEU A 384 -13.64 -3.81 -15.98
N ILE A 385 -12.48 -3.16 -15.82
CA ILE A 385 -12.11 -2.42 -14.61
C ILE A 385 -12.01 -0.92 -14.95
N ASP A 386 -12.91 -0.13 -14.40
CA ASP A 386 -12.88 1.32 -14.55
C ASP A 386 -11.91 1.96 -13.55
N VAL A 387 -11.77 1.36 -12.35
CA VAL A 387 -10.87 1.80 -11.28
C VAL A 387 -10.11 0.61 -10.72
N VAL A 388 -8.79 0.74 -10.59
CA VAL A 388 -7.96 -0.22 -9.86
C VAL A 388 -7.39 0.46 -8.62
N GLY A 389 -7.52 -0.20 -7.48
CA GLY A 389 -7.07 0.33 -6.21
C GLY A 389 -6.23 -0.64 -5.40
N LEU A 390 -5.52 -0.08 -4.42
CA LEU A 390 -4.73 -0.85 -3.47
C LEU A 390 -5.45 -0.98 -2.13
N SER A 391 -5.36 -2.17 -1.52
CA SER A 391 -5.55 -2.39 -0.09
C SER A 391 -4.19 -2.35 0.61
N VAL A 392 -4.01 -1.37 1.52
CA VAL A 392 -2.71 -1.04 2.11
C VAL A 392 -2.79 -1.07 3.64
N TYR A 393 -1.87 -1.82 4.23
CA TYR A 393 -1.70 -1.94 5.69
C TYR A 393 -0.24 -1.72 6.07
N PRO A 394 0.21 -0.47 6.31
CA PRO A 394 1.63 -0.16 6.50
C PRO A 394 2.30 -0.89 7.68
N GLN A 395 1.52 -1.30 8.69
CA GLN A 395 2.03 -2.09 9.82
C GLN A 395 2.36 -3.53 9.46
N LEU A 396 1.78 -4.04 8.37
CA LEU A 396 1.96 -5.40 7.86
C LEU A 396 2.82 -5.44 6.59
N HIS A 397 2.75 -4.39 5.75
CA HIS A 397 3.59 -4.25 4.56
C HIS A 397 3.91 -2.77 4.39
N PRO A 398 5.15 -2.32 4.67
CA PRO A 398 5.52 -0.92 4.53
C PRO A 398 5.32 -0.43 3.09
N LEU A 399 4.72 0.75 2.95
CA LEU A 399 4.61 1.47 1.68
C LEU A 399 5.51 2.70 1.71
N GLY A 400 5.19 3.67 2.58
CA GLY A 400 6.05 4.82 2.88
C GLY A 400 6.55 5.53 1.62
N THR A 401 7.85 5.80 1.53
CA THR A 401 8.47 6.51 0.39
C THR A 401 8.32 5.80 -0.96
N ALA A 402 7.96 4.51 -1.00
CA ALA A 402 7.68 3.80 -2.24
C ALA A 402 6.28 4.06 -2.81
N ALA A 403 5.39 4.75 -2.08
CA ALA A 403 4.00 4.97 -2.49
C ALA A 403 3.87 5.45 -3.94
N ASP A 404 4.62 6.48 -4.31
CA ASP A 404 4.59 7.00 -5.68
C ASP A 404 5.07 6.00 -6.73
N ARG A 405 6.17 5.27 -6.47
CA ARG A 405 6.69 4.29 -7.42
C ARG A 405 5.71 3.14 -7.62
N VAL A 406 5.13 2.63 -6.53
CA VAL A 406 4.11 1.56 -6.59
C VAL A 406 2.87 2.03 -7.34
N LEU A 407 2.34 3.21 -7.02
CA LEU A 407 1.16 3.76 -7.71
C LEU A 407 1.44 4.06 -9.19
N SER A 408 2.65 4.50 -9.54
CA SER A 408 3.06 4.72 -10.93
C SER A 408 3.21 3.42 -11.72
N THR A 409 3.73 2.37 -11.09
CA THR A 409 3.77 1.04 -11.71
C THR A 409 2.37 0.47 -11.87
N LEU A 410 1.45 0.73 -10.92
CA LEU A 410 0.05 0.34 -11.04
C LEU A 410 -0.66 1.05 -12.20
N GLU A 411 -0.47 2.37 -12.34
CA GLU A 411 -0.98 3.17 -13.47
C GLU A 411 -0.46 2.62 -14.81
N ALA A 412 0.83 2.29 -14.90
CA ALA A 412 1.40 1.71 -16.10
C ALA A 412 0.84 0.30 -16.42
N ALA A 413 0.57 -0.52 -15.39
CA ALA A 413 0.01 -1.85 -15.56
C ALA A 413 -1.48 -1.85 -15.95
N PHE A 414 -2.22 -0.80 -15.58
CA PHE A 414 -3.67 -0.66 -15.80
C PHE A 414 -4.00 0.68 -16.47
N SER A 415 -3.37 0.96 -17.61
CA SER A 415 -3.43 2.28 -18.28
C SER A 415 -4.82 2.75 -18.73
N SER A 416 -5.83 1.88 -18.70
CA SER A 416 -7.23 2.21 -19.02
C SER A 416 -8.08 2.51 -17.79
N SER A 417 -7.54 2.28 -16.59
CA SER A 417 -8.26 2.43 -15.32
C SER A 417 -7.76 3.66 -14.59
N ARG A 418 -8.65 4.29 -13.82
CA ARG A 418 -8.24 5.29 -12.82
C ARG A 418 -7.63 4.61 -11.60
N ILE A 419 -6.78 5.34 -10.87
CA ILE A 419 -6.04 4.81 -9.72
C ILE A 419 -6.66 5.25 -8.39
N ALA A 420 -6.67 4.36 -7.40
CA ALA A 420 -7.20 4.61 -6.07
C ALA A 420 -6.40 3.92 -4.96
N VAL A 421 -6.62 4.37 -3.72
CA VAL A 421 -6.33 3.57 -2.51
C VAL A 421 -7.68 3.20 -1.93
N THR A 422 -8.15 2.00 -2.26
CA THR A 422 -9.50 1.49 -1.98
C THR A 422 -9.66 0.83 -0.63
N GLU A 423 -8.55 0.64 0.09
CA GLU A 423 -8.56 0.28 1.50
C GLU A 423 -7.25 0.74 2.14
N LEU A 424 -7.33 1.46 3.27
CA LEU A 424 -6.17 1.88 4.06
C LEU A 424 -6.49 1.72 5.53
N GLY A 425 -5.70 0.90 6.22
CA GLY A 425 -5.83 0.69 7.67
C GLY A 425 -4.53 0.96 8.43
N TYR A 426 -4.66 1.65 9.57
CA TYR A 426 -3.54 1.90 10.49
C TYR A 426 -3.99 2.19 11.93
N GLY A 427 -3.32 1.56 12.89
CA GLY A 427 -3.57 1.71 14.33
C GLY A 427 -4.79 0.94 14.83
N GLY A 428 -5.34 0.04 14.02
CA GLY A 428 -6.37 -0.92 14.44
C GLY A 428 -5.80 -1.96 15.40
N ALA A 429 -6.60 -2.45 16.35
CA ALA A 429 -6.15 -3.43 17.34
C ALA A 429 -5.70 -4.76 16.69
N ASP A 430 -6.35 -5.10 15.59
CA ASP A 430 -6.04 -6.19 14.67
C ASP A 430 -4.69 -6.06 13.96
N LEU A 431 -4.14 -4.84 13.86
CA LEU A 431 -2.87 -4.56 13.20
C LEU A 431 -1.69 -4.49 14.18
N ASN A 432 -1.93 -4.61 15.49
CA ASN A 432 -0.90 -4.45 16.53
C ASN A 432 0.22 -5.49 16.47
N ALA A 433 -0.03 -6.65 15.85
CA ALA A 433 1.00 -7.66 15.61
C ALA A 433 2.03 -7.18 14.57
N GLY A 434 1.62 -6.28 13.68
CA GLY A 434 2.48 -5.69 12.66
C GLY A 434 3.71 -5.01 13.28
N PRO A 435 4.92 -5.32 12.80
CA PRO A 435 6.13 -4.83 13.42
C PRO A 435 6.44 -3.39 13.00
N TRP A 436 5.97 -2.94 11.85
CA TRP A 436 6.34 -1.66 11.29
C TRP A 436 5.46 -0.51 11.77
N TRP A 437 6.07 0.66 11.87
CA TRP A 437 5.40 1.90 12.26
C TRP A 437 5.76 3.01 11.26
N PHE A 438 4.87 3.98 11.10
CA PHE A 438 5.09 5.17 10.28
C PHE A 438 4.60 6.42 11.03
N GLY A 439 5.27 7.56 10.82
CA GLY A 439 5.01 8.82 11.51
C GLY A 439 5.55 8.87 12.94
N SER A 440 5.05 8.01 13.82
CA SER A 440 5.52 7.94 15.21
C SER A 440 5.44 6.52 15.76
N ALA A 441 6.52 6.08 16.41
CA ALA A 441 6.58 4.79 17.09
C ALA A 441 5.83 4.78 18.44
N SER A 442 5.65 5.95 19.05
CA SER A 442 5.16 6.09 20.43
C SER A 442 3.87 6.90 20.56
N ASP A 443 3.46 7.61 19.51
CA ASP A 443 2.23 8.40 19.48
C ASP A 443 1.31 7.88 18.37
N PRO A 444 0.31 7.04 18.73
CA PRO A 444 -0.64 6.48 17.77
C PRO A 444 -1.46 7.53 17.00
N VAL A 445 -1.72 8.71 17.59
CA VAL A 445 -2.48 9.78 16.93
C VAL A 445 -1.63 10.44 15.86
N ALA A 446 -0.39 10.79 16.19
CA ALA A 446 0.56 11.33 15.22
C ALA A 446 0.84 10.33 14.10
N ALA A 447 0.98 9.04 14.44
CA ALA A 447 1.21 7.97 13.47
C ALA A 447 0.05 7.80 12.49
N ARG A 448 -1.19 7.73 12.99
CA ARG A 448 -2.40 7.66 12.15
C ARG A 448 -2.52 8.88 11.24
N THR A 449 -2.31 10.07 11.79
CA THR A 449 -2.35 11.32 11.03
C THR A 449 -1.32 11.29 9.90
N ALA A 450 -0.08 10.90 10.18
CA ALA A 450 0.98 10.82 9.18
C ALA A 450 0.65 9.83 8.05
N VAL A 451 0.13 8.64 8.39
CA VAL A 451 -0.26 7.63 7.38
C VAL A 451 -1.42 8.10 6.53
N ALA A 452 -2.46 8.66 7.17
CA ALA A 452 -3.62 9.21 6.47
C ALA A 452 -3.20 10.33 5.52
N GLU A 453 -2.38 11.29 5.97
CA GLU A 453 -1.94 12.39 5.11
C GLU A 453 -1.04 11.91 3.96
N HIS A 454 -0.05 11.06 4.26
CA HIS A 454 0.94 10.62 3.29
C HIS A 454 0.32 9.80 2.16
N VAL A 455 -0.36 8.71 2.50
CA VAL A 455 -0.88 7.77 1.48
C VAL A 455 -1.98 8.45 0.65
N THR A 456 -2.80 9.30 1.28
CA THR A 456 -3.80 10.10 0.57
C THR A 456 -3.15 11.11 -0.36
N GLY A 457 -2.10 11.81 0.09
CA GLY A 457 -1.35 12.75 -0.73
C GLY A 457 -0.73 12.07 -1.96
N ALA A 458 -0.07 10.94 -1.77
CA ALA A 458 0.53 10.17 -2.87
C ALA A 458 -0.50 9.71 -3.90
N ALA A 459 -1.66 9.22 -3.44
CA ALA A 459 -2.72 8.73 -4.32
C ALA A 459 -3.52 9.84 -5.02
N LEU A 460 -3.80 10.95 -4.34
CA LEU A 460 -4.43 12.13 -4.95
C LEU A 460 -3.44 12.96 -5.79
N GLY A 461 -2.14 12.72 -5.64
CA GLY A 461 -1.08 13.36 -6.41
C GLY A 461 -1.01 12.99 -7.89
N ARG A 462 -2.04 12.32 -8.42
CA ARG A 462 -2.12 11.79 -9.79
C ARG A 462 -3.23 12.49 -10.56
N SER A 463 -3.06 12.68 -11.87
CA SER A 463 -4.05 13.33 -12.73
C SER A 463 -5.29 12.49 -13.03
N ASP A 464 -5.21 11.19 -12.81
CA ASP A 464 -6.25 10.20 -13.06
C ASP A 464 -6.84 9.62 -11.76
N ALA A 465 -6.41 10.11 -10.60
CA ALA A 465 -6.86 9.65 -9.29
C ALA A 465 -8.40 9.61 -9.20
N TRP A 466 -8.96 8.47 -8.81
CA TRP A 466 -10.40 8.31 -8.60
C TRP A 466 -10.82 8.58 -7.16
N GLY A 467 -10.07 8.05 -6.19
CA GLY A 467 -10.35 8.31 -4.78
C GLY A 467 -9.30 7.72 -3.86
N ALA A 468 -9.04 8.43 -2.77
CA ALA A 468 -8.13 7.96 -1.73
C ALA A 468 -8.32 8.73 -0.41
N PRO A 469 -8.01 8.08 0.72
CA PRO A 469 -8.07 6.63 0.89
C PRO A 469 -9.55 6.23 1.01
N PHE A 470 -9.86 4.94 1.00
CA PHE A 470 -11.08 4.45 1.64
C PHE A 470 -10.69 3.93 3.02
N TRP A 471 -10.84 4.79 4.03
CA TRP A 471 -10.28 4.52 5.35
C TRP A 471 -10.99 3.37 6.08
N TRP A 472 -10.19 2.43 6.57
CA TRP A 472 -10.60 1.27 7.34
C TRP A 472 -9.98 1.36 8.74
N TYR A 473 -10.72 1.53 9.83
CA TYR A 473 -12.16 1.38 10.04
C TYR A 473 -12.79 2.74 10.42
N TYR A 474 -13.39 3.46 9.46
CA TYR A 474 -13.80 4.85 9.68
C TYR A 474 -14.77 5.03 10.86
N LEU A 475 -15.84 4.24 10.94
CA LEU A 475 -16.86 4.38 11.99
C LEU A 475 -16.27 4.19 13.38
N GLU A 476 -15.45 3.16 13.54
CA GLU A 476 -14.78 2.78 14.79
C GLU A 476 -13.75 3.84 15.20
N ASP A 477 -12.98 4.36 14.25
CA ASP A 477 -11.98 5.37 14.54
C ASP A 477 -12.57 6.76 14.83
N GLN A 478 -13.80 7.06 14.39
CA GLN A 478 -14.46 8.33 14.72
C GLN A 478 -14.98 8.38 16.17
N VAL A 479 -15.25 7.24 16.80
CA VAL A 479 -15.91 7.19 18.12
C VAL A 479 -14.94 7.04 19.31
N GLY A 480 -13.63 6.87 19.06
CA GLY A 480 -12.59 7.00 20.09
C GLY A 480 -11.64 5.81 20.24
N THR A 481 -10.90 5.48 19.18
CA THR A 481 -9.74 4.58 19.29
C THR A 481 -8.49 5.35 19.75
N PRO A 482 -7.46 4.68 20.32
CA PRO A 482 -6.23 5.35 20.78
C PRO A 482 -5.50 6.16 19.71
N GLY A 483 -5.69 5.83 18.42
CA GLY A 483 -5.11 6.59 17.30
C GLY A 483 -5.88 7.87 16.92
N GLY A 484 -6.95 8.22 17.63
CA GLY A 484 -7.71 9.46 17.41
C GLY A 484 -8.54 9.49 16.11
N GLN A 485 -9.34 10.54 15.92
CA GLN A 485 -10.20 10.64 14.74
C GLN A 485 -9.37 10.86 13.47
N VAL A 486 -9.68 10.11 12.41
CA VAL A 486 -8.99 10.26 11.11
C VAL A 486 -9.55 11.38 10.23
N ALA A 487 -10.81 11.80 10.44
CA ALA A 487 -11.48 12.76 9.57
C ALA A 487 -10.71 14.09 9.40
N PRO A 488 -10.11 14.68 10.46
CA PRO A 488 -9.32 15.90 10.31
C PRO A 488 -8.11 15.75 9.38
N ALA A 489 -7.41 14.60 9.44
CA ALA A 489 -6.25 14.33 8.58
C ALA A 489 -6.67 14.21 7.11
N LEU A 490 -7.77 13.51 6.82
CA LEU A 490 -8.31 13.40 5.46
C LEU A 490 -8.82 14.75 4.92
N ALA A 491 -9.42 15.58 5.80
CA ALA A 491 -9.86 16.92 5.45
C ALA A 491 -8.69 17.85 5.10
N ALA A 492 -7.55 17.73 5.80
CA ALA A 492 -6.34 18.49 5.50
C ALA A 492 -5.85 18.22 4.06
N VAL A 493 -5.76 16.95 3.66
CA VAL A 493 -5.35 16.60 2.28
C VAL A 493 -6.38 17.08 1.26
N SER A 494 -7.67 16.87 1.54
CA SER A 494 -8.77 17.30 0.66
C SER A 494 -8.75 18.79 0.34
N THR A 495 -8.26 19.58 1.29
CA THR A 495 -8.25 21.04 1.20
C THR A 495 -6.94 21.61 0.65
N GLY A 496 -5.95 20.76 0.35
CA GLY A 496 -4.65 21.14 -0.21
C GLY A 496 -3.60 21.53 0.83
N PHE A 497 -3.76 21.06 2.08
CA PHE A 497 -2.95 21.35 3.27
C PHE A 497 -2.96 22.81 3.73
#